data_AF-A0A8R2A7G2-F1
#
_entry.id   AF-A0A8R2A7G2-F1
#
_cell.length_a   1.000
_cell.length_b   1.000
_cell.length_c   1.000
_cell.angle_alpha   90.00
_cell.angle_beta   90.00
_cell.angle_gamma   90.00
#
_symmetry.space_group_name_H-M   'P 1'
#
loop_
_entity.id
_entity.type
_entity.pdbx_description
1 polymer ?
#
loop_
_entity_poly.entity_id
_entity_poly.type
_entity_poly.pdbx_seq_one_letter_code
_entity_poly.pdbx_strand_id
1 'polypeptide(L)'
;MTSCVFLLCMNTLGTLMSLPISAYSTFIIEEKHGFNKQTLNFFVKDKIKNFLLVQVISLPITAAAITIVKWGGRYFFIWLWVFAVVTSLFIMTIYPEFIAPLFDKYTPLPDGVLKTKIEELAKQVKFPLYKFIL
;
A
#
# COMPACT_ATOMS: atom_id res chain seq x y z
N MET A 1 -4.42 23.00 9.74
CA MET A 1 -3.77 22.28 10.86
C MET A 1 -4.78 21.43 11.61
N THR A 2 -5.89 22.00 12.11
CA THR A 2 -6.97 21.25 12.79
C THR A 2 -7.52 20.07 11.98
N SER A 3 -7.75 20.23 10.68
CA SER A 3 -8.25 19.14 9.81
C SER A 3 -7.27 17.96 9.67
N CYS A 4 -5.96 18.22 9.65
CA CYS A 4 -4.94 17.16 9.59
C CYS A 4 -4.87 16.39 10.91
N VAL A 5 -4.98 17.08 12.04
CA VAL A 5 -5.02 16.47 13.38
C VAL A 5 -6.29 15.63 13.55
N PHE A 6 -7.43 16.13 13.08
CA PHE A 6 -8.69 15.38 13.10
C PHE A 6 -8.60 14.08 12.29
N LEU A 7 -8.03 14.14 11.08
CA LEU A 7 -7.83 12.96 10.24
C LEU A 7 -6.82 11.98 10.86
N LEU A 8 -5.76 12.46 11.49
CA LEU A 8 -4.83 11.63 12.27
C LEU A 8 -5.56 10.87 13.38
N CYS A 9 -6.35 11.58 14.19
CA CYS A 9 -7.14 10.97 15.27
C CYS A 9 -8.13 9.93 14.73
N MET A 10 -8.89 10.26 13.68
CA MET A 10 -9.86 9.34 13.07
C MET A 10 -9.20 8.08 12.51
N ASN A 11 -8.07 8.21 11.80
CA ASN A 11 -7.35 7.06 11.28
C ASN A 11 -6.78 6.18 12.41
N THR A 12 -6.28 6.81 13.49
CA THR A 12 -5.74 6.08 14.64
C THR A 12 -6.84 5.28 15.34
N LEU A 13 -8.01 5.88 15.57
CA LEU A 13 -9.16 5.22 16.17
C LEU A 13 -9.69 4.08 15.30
N GLY A 14 -9.82 4.31 13.98
CA GLY A 14 -10.22 3.27 13.04
C GLY A 14 -9.25 2.10 13.03
N THR A 15 -7.94 2.38 13.06
CA THR A 15 -6.90 1.35 13.13
C THR A 15 -7.03 0.55 14.43
N LEU A 16 -7.17 1.22 15.58
CA LEU A 16 -7.34 0.58 16.89
C LEU A 16 -8.59 -0.31 16.96
N MET A 17 -9.70 0.11 16.37
CA MET A 17 -10.92 -0.71 16.30
C MET A 17 -10.79 -1.91 15.36
N SER A 18 -10.08 -1.74 14.24
CA SER A 18 -9.88 -2.82 13.27
C SER A 18 -8.83 -3.85 13.70
N LEU A 19 -7.89 -3.47 14.57
CA LEU A 19 -6.79 -4.30 15.04
C LEU A 19 -7.25 -5.59 15.75
N PRO A 20 -8.19 -5.58 16.72
CA PRO A 20 -8.68 -6.80 17.35
C PRO A 20 -9.43 -7.71 16.35
N ILE A 21 -10.16 -7.14 15.40
CA ILE A 21 -10.86 -7.90 14.35
C ILE A 21 -9.84 -8.58 13.44
N SER A 22 -8.80 -7.85 13.02
CA SER A 22 -7.73 -8.38 12.18
C SER A 22 -6.90 -9.46 12.90
N ALA A 23 -6.63 -9.26 14.20
CA ALA A 23 -5.93 -10.26 15.02
C ALA A 23 -6.78 -11.53 15.19
N TYR A 24 -8.09 -11.40 15.42
CA TYR A 24 -9.00 -12.54 15.49
C TYR A 24 -9.04 -13.33 14.18
N SER A 25 -9.14 -12.64 13.03
CA SER A 25 -9.14 -13.32 11.73
C SER A 25 -7.84 -14.11 11.51
N THR A 26 -6.69 -13.50 11.80
CA THR A 26 -5.37 -14.09 11.50
C THR A 26 -5.01 -15.23 12.46
N PHE A 27 -5.13 -15.00 13.78
CA PHE A 27 -4.65 -15.95 14.79
C PHE A 27 -5.71 -16.96 15.26
N ILE A 28 -6.99 -16.75 14.95
CA ILE A 28 -8.06 -17.70 15.32
C ILE A 28 -8.63 -18.37 14.09
N ILE A 29 -9.10 -17.61 13.10
CA ILE A 29 -9.75 -18.20 11.92
C ILE A 29 -8.71 -18.87 11.02
N GLU A 30 -7.71 -18.12 10.56
CA GLU A 30 -6.70 -18.65 9.63
C GLU A 30 -5.80 -19.70 10.28
N GLU A 31 -5.47 -19.55 11.56
CA GLU A 31 -4.68 -20.54 12.29
C GLU A 31 -5.44 -21.85 12.48
N LYS A 32 -6.76 -21.79 12.78
CA LYS A 32 -7.62 -22.98 12.84
C LYS A 32 -7.69 -23.73 11.51
N HIS A 33 -7.62 -23.02 10.39
CA HIS A 33 -7.62 -23.61 9.06
C HIS A 33 -6.20 -23.90 8.51
N GLY A 34 -5.14 -23.68 9.30
CA GLY A 34 -3.75 -23.94 8.91
C GLY A 34 -3.19 -22.99 7.83
N PHE A 35 -3.87 -21.88 7.56
CA PHE A 35 -3.42 -20.87 6.59
C PHE A 35 -2.48 -19.83 7.21
N ASN A 36 -2.51 -19.64 8.53
CA ASN A 36 -1.64 -18.66 9.18
C ASN A 36 -0.16 -19.06 9.07
N LYS A 37 0.63 -18.25 8.37
CA LYS A 37 2.09 -18.34 8.31
C LYS A 37 2.80 -17.17 8.98
N GLN A 38 2.05 -16.26 9.61
CA GLN A 38 2.58 -15.05 10.22
C GLN A 38 2.80 -15.25 11.71
N THR A 39 3.89 -14.67 12.24
CA THR A 39 4.14 -14.61 13.69
C THR A 39 3.53 -13.35 14.29
N LEU A 40 3.15 -13.37 15.57
CA LEU A 40 2.59 -12.21 16.27
C LEU A 40 3.52 -10.97 16.19
N ASN A 41 4.83 -11.17 16.31
CA ASN A 41 5.82 -10.10 16.20
C ASN A 41 5.89 -9.53 14.77
N PHE A 42 5.77 -10.38 13.74
CA PHE A 42 5.69 -9.92 12.35
C PHE A 42 4.41 -9.13 12.11
N PHE A 43 3.25 -9.64 12.54
CA PHE A 43 1.95 -8.98 12.39
C PHE A 43 1.93 -7.58 13.02
N VAL A 44 2.39 -7.43 14.26
CA VAL A 44 2.41 -6.13 14.95
C VAL A 44 3.37 -5.16 14.26
N LYS A 45 4.59 -5.60 13.91
CA LYS A 45 5.55 -4.77 13.20
C LYS A 45 5.03 -4.33 11.83
N ASP A 46 4.36 -5.23 11.13
CA ASP A 46 3.77 -4.96 9.83
C ASP A 46 2.67 -3.90 9.91
N LYS A 47 1.74 -4.07 10.87
CA LYS A 47 0.67 -3.09 11.13
C LYS A 47 1.21 -1.71 11.52
N ILE A 48 2.25 -1.64 12.36
CA ILE A 48 2.89 -0.37 12.74
C ILE A 48 3.57 0.28 11.53
N LYS A 49 4.34 -0.48 10.74
CA LYS A 49 4.98 0.03 9.53
C LYS A 49 3.95 0.54 8.54
N ASN A 50 2.87 -0.22 8.32
CA ASN A 50 1.80 0.16 7.42
C ASN A 50 1.09 1.43 7.90
N PHE A 51 0.76 1.51 9.19
CA PHE A 51 0.15 2.69 9.78
C PHE A 51 1.03 3.94 9.60
N LEU A 52 2.32 3.86 9.95
CA LEU A 52 3.25 4.98 9.76
C LEU A 52 3.35 5.40 8.30
N LEU A 53 3.46 4.45 7.38
CA LEU A 53 3.56 4.72 5.95
C LEU A 53 2.30 5.43 5.43
N VAL A 54 1.12 4.95 5.80
CA VAL A 54 -0.16 5.59 5.45
C VAL A 54 -0.25 6.99 6.03
N GLN A 55 0.19 7.22 7.27
CA GLN A 55 0.19 8.56 7.86
C GLN A 55 1.14 9.51 7.13
N VAL A 56 2.37 9.06 6.85
CA VAL A 56 3.39 9.86 6.16
C VAL A 56 2.95 10.26 4.76
N ILE A 57 2.21 9.39 4.06
CA ILE A 57 1.71 9.69 2.71
C ILE A 57 0.42 10.52 2.76
N SER A 58 -0.55 10.17 3.61
CA SER A 58 -1.86 10.82 3.63
C SER A 58 -1.83 12.26 4.16
N LEU A 59 -0.94 12.57 5.12
CA LEU A 59 -0.79 13.90 5.69
C LEU A 59 -0.41 14.98 4.65
N PRO A 60 0.68 14.84 3.87
CA PRO A 60 1.06 15.84 2.88
C PRO A 60 0.02 15.95 1.76
N ILE A 61 -0.57 14.83 1.32
CA ILE A 61 -1.62 14.83 0.29
C ILE A 61 -2.84 15.63 0.78
N THR A 62 -3.26 15.39 2.02
CA THR A 62 -4.39 16.12 2.63
C THR A 62 -4.06 17.60 2.82
N ALA A 63 -2.85 17.92 3.28
CA ALA A 63 -2.42 19.30 3.46
C ALA A 63 -2.39 20.08 2.14
N ALA A 64 -1.88 19.46 1.07
CA ALA A 64 -1.90 19.99 -0.28
C ALA A 64 -3.34 20.18 -0.79
N ALA A 65 -4.19 19.16 -0.63
CA ALA A 65 -5.61 19.23 -1.02
C ALA A 65 -6.34 20.38 -0.31
N ILE A 66 -6.16 20.55 1.00
CA ILE A 66 -6.75 21.67 1.75
C ILE A 66 -6.25 23.02 1.23
N THR A 67 -4.97 23.12 0.88
CA THR A 67 -4.38 24.35 0.34
C THR A 67 -5.02 24.69 -1.01
N ILE A 68 -5.19 23.70 -1.87
CA ILE A 68 -5.87 23.85 -3.17
C ILE A 68 -7.32 24.29 -2.97
N VAL A 69 -8.05 23.70 -2.02
CA VAL A 69 -9.44 24.11 -1.73
C VAL A 69 -9.50 25.56 -1.22
N LYS A 70 -8.57 25.97 -0.37
CA LYS A 70 -8.54 27.33 0.18
C LYS A 70 -8.19 28.39 -0.86
N TRP A 71 -7.31 28.08 -1.81
CA TRP A 71 -6.81 29.05 -2.79
C TRP A 71 -7.49 28.95 -4.17
N GLY A 72 -8.16 27.84 -4.47
CA GLY A 72 -8.65 27.51 -5.81
C GLY A 72 -9.86 28.30 -6.31
N GLY A 73 -10.46 29.17 -5.48
CA GLY A 73 -11.59 30.03 -5.88
C GLY A 73 -12.78 29.24 -6.44
N ARG A 74 -13.48 29.78 -7.44
CA ARG A 74 -14.67 29.16 -8.05
C ARG A 74 -14.39 27.83 -8.78
N TYR A 75 -13.14 27.60 -9.20
CA TYR A 75 -12.73 26.44 -10.00
C TYR A 75 -11.82 25.47 -9.22
N PHE A 76 -11.85 25.52 -7.89
CA PHE A 76 -10.99 24.71 -7.02
C PHE A 76 -11.08 23.20 -7.30
N PHE A 77 -12.26 22.71 -7.73
CA PHE A 77 -12.50 21.31 -8.02
C PHE A 77 -11.67 20.79 -9.21
N ILE A 78 -11.38 21.63 -10.21
CA ILE A 78 -10.55 21.27 -11.38
C ILE A 78 -9.11 21.06 -10.92
N TRP A 79 -8.58 21.99 -10.14
CA TRP A 79 -7.23 21.91 -9.58
C TRP A 79 -7.08 20.71 -8.65
N LEU A 80 -8.10 20.44 -7.83
CA LEU A 80 -8.12 19.28 -6.94
C LEU A 80 -8.17 17.97 -7.72
N TRP A 81 -8.94 17.92 -8.83
CA TRP A 81 -8.99 16.75 -9.70
C TRP A 81 -7.65 16.48 -10.37
N VAL A 82 -7.01 17.50 -10.96
CA VAL A 82 -5.68 17.36 -11.57
C VAL A 82 -4.66 16.90 -10.52
N PHE A 83 -4.67 17.49 -9.34
CA PHE A 83 -3.81 17.08 -8.23
C PHE A 83 -4.03 15.62 -7.82
N ALA A 84 -5.29 15.18 -7.72
CA ALA A 84 -5.64 13.80 -7.37
C ALA A 84 -5.16 12.80 -8.43
N VAL A 85 -5.34 13.11 -9.72
CA VAL A 85 -4.87 12.26 -10.83
C VAL A 85 -3.34 12.15 -10.80
N VAL A 86 -2.62 13.27 -10.69
CA VAL A 86 -1.15 13.27 -10.66
C VAL A 86 -0.63 12.49 -9.45
N THR A 87 -1.21 12.72 -8.27
CA THR A 87 -0.81 12.03 -7.05
C THR A 87 -1.11 10.52 -7.14
N SER A 88 -2.24 10.12 -7.73
CA SER A 88 -2.59 8.72 -7.93
C SER A 88 -1.60 8.01 -8.87
N LEU A 89 -1.26 8.63 -10.00
CA LEU A 89 -0.26 8.09 -10.92
C LEU A 89 1.13 7.97 -10.29
N PHE A 90 1.52 8.98 -9.50
CA PHE A 90 2.78 8.98 -8.76
C PHE A 90 2.86 7.82 -7.77
N ILE A 91 1.81 7.64 -6.95
CA ILE A 91 1.74 6.52 -6.00
C ILE A 91 1.74 5.18 -6.73
N MET A 92 0.96 5.03 -7.80
CA MET A 92 0.91 3.80 -8.59
C MET A 92 2.28 3.38 -9.14
N THR A 93 3.11 4.37 -9.50
CA THR A 93 4.47 4.14 -10.01
C THR A 93 5.44 3.77 -8.88
N ILE A 94 5.36 4.46 -7.73
CA ILE A 94 6.29 4.26 -6.61
C ILE A 94 5.95 3.03 -5.77
N TYR A 95 4.68 2.66 -5.71
CA TYR A 95 4.20 1.57 -4.88
C TYR A 95 4.94 0.24 -5.09
N PRO A 96 5.03 -0.31 -6.32
CA PRO A 96 5.66 -1.62 -6.54
C PRO A 96 7.17 -1.62 -6.26
N GLU A 97 7.84 -0.48 -6.48
CA GLU A 97 9.31 -0.42 -6.42
C GLU A 97 9.85 -0.01 -5.05
N PHE A 98 9.11 0.80 -4.29
CA PHE A 98 9.58 1.31 -3.00
C PHE A 98 8.70 0.87 -1.83
N ILE A 99 7.37 0.84 -2.00
CA ILE A 99 6.44 0.56 -0.89
C ILE A 99 6.35 -0.95 -0.65
N ALA A 100 6.10 -1.73 -1.70
CA ALA A 100 5.92 -3.17 -1.57
C ALA A 100 7.16 -3.89 -0.98
N PRO A 101 8.42 -3.54 -1.36
CA PRO A 101 9.61 -4.20 -0.80
C PRO A 101 9.88 -3.93 0.68
N LEU A 102 9.21 -2.94 1.29
CA LEU A 102 9.32 -2.64 2.72
C LEU A 102 8.49 -3.61 3.60
N PHE A 103 7.49 -4.24 2.99
CA PHE A 103 6.59 -5.19 3.63
C PHE A 103 7.03 -6.63 3.35
N ASP A 104 7.34 -6.92 2.08
CA ASP A 104 7.59 -8.28 1.62
C ASP A 104 9.03 -8.50 1.13
N LYS A 105 9.51 -9.73 1.35
CA LYS A 105 10.82 -10.17 0.85
C LYS A 105 10.68 -10.71 -0.56
N TYR A 106 11.08 -9.88 -1.50
CA TYR A 106 11.22 -10.24 -2.89
C TYR A 106 12.47 -11.09 -3.13
N THR A 107 12.28 -12.32 -3.58
CA THR A 107 13.39 -13.21 -3.95
C THR A 107 13.37 -13.49 -5.45
N PRO A 108 14.51 -13.46 -6.16
CA PRO A 108 14.52 -13.80 -7.57
C PRO A 108 14.07 -15.24 -7.76
N LEU A 109 13.21 -15.48 -8.75
CA LEU A 109 12.74 -16.83 -9.06
C LEU A 109 13.95 -17.72 -9.39
N PRO A 110 14.13 -18.85 -8.69
CA PRO A 110 15.26 -19.75 -8.95
C PRO A 110 15.28 -20.22 -10.39
N ASP A 111 16.48 -20.41 -10.93
CA ASP A 111 16.64 -21.01 -12.26
C ASP A 111 16.10 -22.44 -12.24
N GLY A 112 15.18 -22.72 -13.17
CA GLY A 112 14.49 -24.01 -13.22
C GLY A 112 13.45 -24.10 -14.34
N VAL A 113 12.78 -25.24 -14.38
CA VAL A 113 11.77 -25.56 -15.41
C VAL A 113 10.63 -24.53 -15.42
N LEU A 114 10.24 -24.03 -14.24
CA LEU A 114 9.17 -23.05 -14.10
C LEU A 114 9.54 -21.70 -14.74
N LYS A 115 10.73 -21.16 -14.42
CA LYS A 115 11.22 -19.91 -15.01
C LYS A 115 11.29 -20.00 -16.53
N THR A 116 11.85 -21.11 -17.04
CA THR A 116 11.99 -21.36 -18.48
C THR A 116 10.64 -21.35 -19.20
N LYS A 117 9.62 -22.01 -18.64
CA LYS A 117 8.26 -22.02 -19.22
C LYS A 117 7.61 -20.64 -19.23
N ILE A 118 7.82 -19.82 -18.19
CA ILE A 118 7.25 -18.48 -18.13
C ILE A 118 7.95 -17.55 -19.15
N GLU A 119 9.27 -17.67 -19.30
CA GLU A 119 10.02 -16.93 -20.33
C GLU A 119 9.54 -17.28 -21.74
N GLU A 120 9.30 -18.56 -22.02
CA GLU A 120 8.80 -19.02 -23.31
C GLU A 120 7.40 -18.49 -23.61
N LEU A 121 6.49 -18.55 -22.62
CA LEU A 121 5.14 -18.00 -22.74
C LEU A 121 5.17 -16.49 -23.00
N ALA A 122 5.97 -15.74 -22.25
CA ALA A 122 6.06 -14.30 -22.42
C ALA A 122 6.65 -13.87 -23.77
N LYS A 123 7.60 -14.66 -24.30
CA LYS A 123 8.09 -14.48 -25.68
C LYS A 123 6.98 -14.69 -26.70
N GLN A 124 6.10 -15.69 -26.51
CA GLN A 124 4.97 -15.94 -27.41
C GLN A 124 3.97 -14.76 -27.41
N VAL A 125 3.68 -14.17 -26.25
CA VAL A 125 2.75 -13.03 -26.14
C VAL A 125 3.42 -11.66 -26.34
N LYS A 126 4.70 -11.61 -26.71
CA LYS A 126 5.50 -10.38 -26.84
C LYS A 126 5.41 -9.46 -25.62
N PHE A 127 5.30 -10.04 -24.43
CA PHE A 127 5.21 -9.27 -23.19
C PHE A 127 6.61 -8.86 -22.74
N PRO A 128 6.89 -7.56 -22.53
CA PRO A 128 8.19 -7.09 -22.07
C PRO A 128 8.41 -7.47 -20.61
N LEU A 129 8.96 -8.66 -20.37
CA LEU A 129 9.35 -9.14 -19.05
C LEU A 129 10.66 -8.50 -18.59
N TYR A 130 10.63 -7.85 -17.42
CA TYR A 130 11.81 -7.18 -16.85
C TYR A 130 12.44 -7.91 -15.65
N LYS A 131 11.64 -8.58 -14.79
CA LYS A 131 12.16 -9.26 -13.58
C LYS A 131 11.23 -10.36 -13.07
N PHE A 132 11.78 -11.52 -12.71
CA PHE A 132 11.07 -12.59 -12.01
C PHE A 132 11.29 -12.47 -10.51
N ILE A 133 10.22 -12.32 -9.75
CA ILE A 133 10.29 -12.13 -8.31
C ILE A 133 9.21 -12.99 -7.66
N LEU A 134 9.60 -13.80 -6.68
CA LEU A 134 8.76 -14.52 -5.72
C LEU A 134 8.52 -13.66 -4.49
#